data_AF-A0A6A5VG35-F1
#
_entry.id   AF-A0A6A5VG35-F1
#
_cell.length_a   1.000
_cell.length_b   1.000
_cell.length_c   1.000
_cell.angle_alpha   90.00
_cell.angle_beta   90.00
_cell.angle_gamma   90.00
#
_symmetry.space_group_name_H-M   'P 1'
#
loop_
_entity.id
_entity.type
_entity.pdbx_description
1 polymer ?
#
loop_
_entity_poly.entity_id
_entity_poly.type
_entity_poly.pdbx_seq_one_letter_code
_entity_poly.pdbx_strand_id
1 'polypeptide(L)'
;MVRAIAYGNWEQPIDARELRIPFACHIRQPSSTAPPNVSFHLFARLPAELQLRVLRFCDNPTLFQLMQTSDLIRTEATKPFFSDPEAWYCVEGAWLEMGGHPSDGLHDIDFLHYIQRLHVEYGLMSGETWTDENFRNFWRRVPHHLVGSSTASWSPPELYRRVCQLCPPDINVFVSILRRDGRLKRTLWRRVTIQEDDNETQELDELGACQYLWSQSWAITHQKKALRVLRFAAIERYHFYRRHEAFGCPAPNCEAWFERPEEYTTHVISTAARHHDDSYVLPEPYQSLFADGEKRLEQLKQRHREIMEPFLKWWGKFGSEERKVAEKEFLHELEHDPLHVQGGPFSKQR
;
A
#
# COMPACT_ATOMS: atom_id res chain seq x y z
N MET A 1 12.40 -11.18 -24.94
CA MET A 1 12.53 -9.78 -24.45
C MET A 1 11.40 -9.55 -23.45
N VAL A 2 11.60 -8.79 -22.36
CA VAL A 2 10.62 -8.64 -21.26
C VAL A 2 10.41 -7.15 -20.99
N ARG A 3 9.14 -6.76 -20.77
CA ARG A 3 8.65 -5.38 -20.76
C ARG A 3 8.32 -4.92 -19.34
N ALA A 4 8.66 -3.68 -18.99
CA ALA A 4 8.34 -3.10 -17.69
C ALA A 4 6.90 -2.55 -17.59
N ILE A 5 6.34 -2.11 -18.73
CA ILE A 5 4.95 -1.67 -18.90
C ILE A 5 4.22 -2.74 -19.74
N ALA A 6 2.91 -2.88 -19.55
CA ALA A 6 2.11 -3.79 -20.38
C ALA A 6 1.94 -3.23 -21.80
N TYR A 7 1.97 -4.10 -22.81
CA TYR A 7 1.98 -3.68 -24.20
C TYR A 7 0.71 -2.90 -24.56
N GLY A 8 0.88 -1.70 -25.11
CA GLY A 8 -0.20 -0.75 -25.43
C GLY A 8 -0.55 0.22 -24.30
N ASN A 9 -0.19 -0.03 -23.04
CA ASN A 9 -0.46 0.94 -21.94
C ASN A 9 0.32 2.26 -22.13
N TRP A 10 1.40 2.29 -22.90
CA TRP A 10 2.11 3.51 -23.27
C TRP A 10 1.31 4.41 -24.23
N GLU A 11 0.28 3.88 -24.90
CA GLU A 11 -0.63 4.63 -25.78
C GLU A 11 -1.77 5.33 -25.02
N GLN A 12 -2.13 4.83 -23.83
CA GLN A 12 -3.11 5.45 -22.94
C GLN A 12 -2.67 6.86 -22.51
N PRO A 13 -3.60 7.79 -22.20
CA PRO A 13 -3.25 9.07 -21.61
C PRO A 13 -2.48 8.86 -20.30
N ILE A 14 -1.34 9.53 -20.14
CA ILE A 14 -0.61 9.52 -18.87
C ILE A 14 -1.33 10.49 -17.93
N ASP A 15 -2.23 9.97 -17.09
CA ASP A 15 -2.71 10.75 -15.95
C ASP A 15 -1.77 10.56 -14.76
N ALA A 16 -0.97 11.59 -14.45
CA ALA A 16 -0.12 11.61 -13.27
C ALA A 16 -0.90 11.64 -11.94
N ARG A 17 -2.24 11.80 -11.99
CA ARG A 17 -3.15 11.67 -10.85
C ARG A 17 -3.58 10.23 -10.62
N GLU A 18 -3.59 9.38 -11.65
CA GLU A 18 -3.93 7.94 -11.61
C GLU A 18 -2.75 7.09 -11.07
N LEU A 19 -1.94 7.67 -10.20
CA LEU A 19 -1.02 6.95 -9.32
C LEU A 19 -1.83 6.03 -8.40
N ARG A 20 -2.03 4.77 -8.83
CA ARG A 20 -2.63 3.62 -8.09
C ARG A 20 -3.06 4.00 -6.67
N ILE A 21 -4.29 4.51 -6.57
CA ILE A 21 -4.77 5.26 -5.41
C ILE A 21 -4.73 4.32 -4.18
N PRO A 22 -3.84 4.55 -3.20
CA PRO A 22 -3.85 3.74 -1.99
C PRO A 22 -5.19 3.93 -1.26
N PHE A 23 -5.61 2.98 -0.44
CA PHE A 23 -6.85 3.09 0.34
C PHE A 23 -6.96 4.44 1.09
N ALA A 24 -5.84 4.86 1.71
CA ALA A 24 -5.63 6.16 2.35
C ALA A 24 -5.88 7.42 1.47
N CYS A 25 -6.05 7.27 0.15
CA CYS A 25 -6.41 8.33 -0.79
C CYS A 25 -7.85 8.22 -1.32
N HIS A 26 -8.51 7.05 -1.25
CA HIS A 26 -9.97 6.93 -1.45
C HIS A 26 -10.76 7.52 -0.27
N ILE A 27 -10.19 7.48 0.93
CA ILE A 27 -10.81 8.01 2.17
C ILE A 27 -10.46 9.47 2.46
N ARG A 28 -9.59 10.09 1.65
CA ARG A 28 -9.01 11.41 1.95
C ARG A 28 -9.97 12.52 1.50
N GLN A 29 -10.69 13.10 2.46
CA GLN A 29 -11.57 14.24 2.20
C GLN A 29 -10.81 15.38 1.48
N PRO A 30 -11.46 16.09 0.53
CA PRO A 30 -11.06 17.45 0.19
C PRO A 30 -11.20 18.35 1.44
N SER A 31 -10.36 19.37 1.58
CA SER A 31 -10.37 20.26 2.75
C SER A 31 -11.77 20.80 3.03
N SER A 32 -12.39 20.37 4.14
CA SER A 32 -13.79 20.69 4.42
C SER A 32 -13.99 22.20 4.57
N THR A 33 -14.88 22.74 3.75
CA THR A 33 -15.35 24.13 3.81
C THR A 33 -16.61 24.28 4.68
N ALA A 34 -17.11 23.18 5.25
CA ALA A 34 -18.30 23.20 6.10
C ALA A 34 -17.97 23.80 7.49
N PRO A 35 -18.85 24.64 8.07
CA PRO A 35 -18.65 25.19 9.40
C PRO A 35 -18.72 24.07 10.46
N PRO A 36 -17.90 24.12 11.53
CA PRO A 36 -17.67 22.99 12.45
C PRO A 36 -18.86 22.59 13.35
N ASN A 37 -20.02 23.21 13.20
CA ASN A 37 -21.21 23.03 14.06
C ASN A 37 -22.40 22.34 13.36
N VAL A 38 -22.23 21.73 12.19
CA VAL A 38 -23.31 20.97 11.53
C VAL A 38 -23.50 19.63 12.23
N SER A 39 -24.47 19.56 13.15
CA SER A 39 -24.72 18.37 13.96
C SER A 39 -25.27 17.20 13.15
N PHE A 40 -24.60 16.05 13.27
CA PHE A 40 -24.96 14.80 12.59
C PHE A 40 -26.30 14.19 13.07
N HIS A 41 -26.85 14.63 14.21
CA HIS A 41 -28.10 14.11 14.77
C HIS A 41 -29.33 14.24 13.86
N LEU A 42 -29.28 15.10 12.83
CA LEU A 42 -30.36 15.18 11.84
C LEU A 42 -30.43 13.93 10.94
N PHE A 43 -29.29 13.33 10.57
CA PHE A 43 -29.26 12.13 9.73
C PHE A 43 -29.83 10.92 10.47
N ALA A 44 -29.39 10.68 11.71
CA ALA A 44 -29.86 9.59 12.55
C ALA A 44 -31.36 9.67 12.94
N ARG A 45 -32.01 10.81 12.69
CA ARG A 45 -33.45 11.02 12.90
C ARG A 45 -34.31 10.83 11.64
N LEU A 46 -33.69 10.56 10.49
CA LEU A 46 -34.42 10.19 9.27
C LEU A 46 -34.94 8.74 9.38
N PRO A 47 -36.09 8.41 8.78
CA PRO A 47 -36.49 7.03 8.52
C PRO A 47 -35.40 6.24 7.79
N ALA A 48 -35.28 4.94 8.07
CA ALA A 48 -34.20 4.10 7.55
C ALA A 48 -34.13 4.09 6.02
N GLU A 49 -35.28 4.17 5.34
CA GLU A 49 -35.39 4.24 3.88
C GLU A 49 -34.76 5.51 3.32
N LEU A 50 -34.83 6.63 4.06
CA LEU A 50 -34.19 7.90 3.68
C LEU A 50 -32.70 7.91 4.01
N GLN A 51 -32.28 7.30 5.13
CA GLN A 51 -30.85 7.09 5.45
C GLN A 51 -30.19 6.26 4.33
N LEU A 52 -30.75 5.08 4.02
CA LEU A 52 -30.29 4.20 2.94
C LEU A 52 -30.29 4.89 1.57
N ARG A 53 -31.29 5.75 1.29
CA ARG A 53 -31.35 6.51 0.04
C ARG A 53 -30.24 7.56 -0.04
N VAL A 54 -29.90 8.24 1.05
CA VAL A 54 -28.79 9.20 1.09
C VAL A 54 -27.45 8.50 0.93
N LEU A 55 -27.22 7.36 1.61
CA LEU A 55 -25.98 6.58 1.46
C LEU A 55 -25.68 6.21 -0.01
N ARG A 56 -26.71 5.88 -0.80
CA ARG A 56 -26.57 5.58 -2.24
C ARG A 56 -26.18 6.77 -3.12
N PHE A 57 -26.15 7.99 -2.59
CA PHE A 57 -25.68 9.20 -3.28
C PHE A 57 -24.43 9.82 -2.62
N CYS A 58 -23.88 9.20 -1.58
CA CYS A 58 -22.60 9.60 -0.99
C CYS A 58 -21.42 9.12 -1.86
N ASP A 59 -20.34 9.89 -1.90
CA ASP A 59 -19.07 9.45 -2.48
C ASP A 59 -18.27 8.58 -1.48
N ASN A 60 -17.24 7.89 -1.96
CA ASN A 60 -16.43 7.00 -1.12
C ASN A 60 -15.78 7.71 0.10
N PRO A 61 -15.23 8.94 -0.02
CA PRO A 61 -14.80 9.73 1.13
C PRO A 61 -15.92 9.97 2.17
N THR A 62 -17.13 10.32 1.74
CA THR A 62 -18.27 10.55 2.64
C THR A 62 -18.75 9.24 3.27
N LEU A 63 -18.84 8.15 2.50
CA LEU A 63 -19.22 6.83 3.01
C LEU A 63 -18.25 6.33 4.09
N PHE A 64 -16.94 6.42 3.85
CA PHE A 64 -15.93 6.05 4.85
C PHE A 64 -16.05 6.89 6.13
N GLN A 65 -16.35 8.18 6.02
CA GLN A 65 -16.54 9.04 7.18
C GLN A 65 -17.83 8.68 7.95
N LEU A 66 -18.92 8.35 7.25
CA LEU A 66 -20.15 7.86 7.85
C LEU A 66 -19.94 6.52 8.57
N MET A 67 -19.08 5.64 8.05
CA MET A 67 -18.67 4.38 8.69
C MET A 67 -17.98 4.57 10.05
N GLN A 68 -17.43 5.75 10.33
CA GLN A 68 -16.82 6.09 11.63
C GLN A 68 -17.83 6.71 12.63
N THR A 69 -19.09 6.98 12.24
CA THR A 69 -20.05 7.72 13.10
C THR A 69 -20.90 6.85 14.02
N SER A 70 -21.24 5.63 13.62
CA SER A 70 -22.15 4.73 14.33
C SER A 70 -22.11 3.34 13.69
N ASP A 71 -22.20 2.27 14.49
CA ASP A 71 -22.10 0.89 14.00
C ASP A 71 -23.22 0.54 12.99
N LEU A 72 -24.45 0.98 13.25
CA LEU A 72 -25.58 0.81 12.32
C LEU A 72 -25.31 1.48 10.96
N ILE A 73 -24.71 2.67 10.99
CA ILE A 73 -24.37 3.42 9.79
C ILE A 73 -23.16 2.81 9.10
N ARG A 74 -22.20 2.24 9.86
CA ARG A 74 -21.09 1.43 9.32
C ARG A 74 -21.62 0.25 8.52
N THR A 75 -22.52 -0.56 9.08
CA THR A 75 -23.10 -1.72 8.38
C THR A 75 -23.77 -1.33 7.07
N GLU A 76 -24.51 -0.22 7.01
CA GLU A 76 -25.20 0.19 5.78
C GLU A 76 -24.35 1.00 4.79
N ALA A 77 -23.35 1.76 5.25
CA ALA A 77 -22.43 2.54 4.40
C ALA A 77 -21.28 1.70 3.81
N THR A 78 -20.90 0.62 4.49
CA THR A 78 -19.98 -0.42 4.00
C THR A 78 -20.48 -0.98 2.66
N LYS A 79 -21.77 -1.33 2.57
CA LYS A 79 -22.36 -1.99 1.39
C LYS A 79 -22.16 -1.22 0.07
N PRO A 80 -22.49 0.09 -0.06
CA PRO A 80 -22.17 0.85 -1.27
C PRO A 80 -20.67 1.15 -1.41
N PHE A 81 -19.92 1.35 -0.32
CA PHE A 81 -18.49 1.68 -0.38
C PHE A 81 -17.64 0.56 -0.99
N PHE A 82 -18.01 -0.71 -0.73
CA PHE A 82 -17.41 -1.90 -1.34
C PHE A 82 -18.19 -2.44 -2.56
N SER A 83 -19.17 -1.69 -3.09
CA SER A 83 -19.98 -2.16 -4.22
C SER A 83 -19.30 -2.04 -5.60
N ASP A 84 -18.15 -1.36 -5.68
CA ASP A 84 -17.34 -1.26 -6.90
C ASP A 84 -16.49 -2.53 -7.09
N PRO A 85 -16.77 -3.38 -8.09
CA PRO A 85 -16.00 -4.59 -8.35
C PRO A 85 -14.62 -4.31 -8.96
N GLU A 86 -14.36 -3.07 -9.41
CA GLU A 86 -13.07 -2.66 -9.95
C GLU A 86 -12.11 -2.10 -8.89
N ALA A 87 -12.62 -1.68 -7.72
CA ALA A 87 -11.82 -1.10 -6.64
C ALA A 87 -10.77 -2.08 -6.07
N TRP A 88 -9.57 -1.58 -5.80
CA TRP A 88 -8.44 -2.35 -5.27
C TRP A 88 -8.09 -1.89 -3.86
N TYR A 89 -8.16 -2.81 -2.90
CA TYR A 89 -7.84 -2.51 -1.51
C TYR A 89 -6.43 -3.00 -1.20
N CYS A 90 -5.56 -2.09 -0.75
CA CYS A 90 -4.19 -2.41 -0.37
C CYS A 90 -4.11 -2.56 1.15
N VAL A 91 -3.61 -3.72 1.61
CA VAL A 91 -3.27 -3.97 3.02
C VAL A 91 -1.80 -4.32 3.15
N GLU A 92 -1.18 -3.89 4.25
CA GLU A 92 0.22 -4.21 4.52
C GLU A 92 0.37 -5.66 4.99
N GLY A 93 1.41 -6.36 4.51
CA GLY A 93 1.70 -7.72 4.97
C GLY A 93 1.93 -7.80 6.48
N ALA A 94 2.51 -6.75 7.07
CA ALA A 94 2.76 -6.61 8.51
C ALA A 94 1.49 -6.78 9.36
N TRP A 95 0.44 -6.01 9.05
CA TRP A 95 -0.87 -6.07 9.70
C TRP A 95 -1.46 -7.50 9.67
N LEU A 96 -1.27 -8.23 8.56
CA LEU A 96 -1.75 -9.61 8.42
C LEU A 96 -0.89 -10.67 9.14
N GLU A 97 0.39 -10.40 9.46
CA GLU A 97 1.21 -11.36 10.25
C GLU A 97 0.76 -11.38 11.70
N MET A 98 0.46 -10.20 12.22
CA MET A 98 0.20 -9.93 13.63
C MET A 98 -1.20 -10.42 14.03
N GLY A 99 -2.17 -10.38 13.11
CA GLY A 99 -3.52 -10.93 13.28
C GLY A 99 -4.60 -10.18 12.51
N GLY A 100 -4.34 -8.93 12.12
CA GLY A 100 -5.25 -8.06 11.41
C GLY A 100 -6.21 -7.33 12.34
N HIS A 101 -5.71 -6.83 13.47
CA HIS A 101 -6.49 -6.11 14.47
C HIS A 101 -7.17 -4.86 13.90
N PRO A 102 -8.30 -4.42 14.50
CA PRO A 102 -8.97 -3.18 14.12
C PRO A 102 -8.37 -1.92 14.81
N SER A 103 -7.16 -1.99 15.40
CA SER A 103 -6.65 -0.90 16.27
C SER A 103 -6.28 0.36 15.49
N ASP A 104 -5.72 0.22 14.27
CA ASP A 104 -5.23 1.35 13.47
C ASP A 104 -6.35 2.31 13.02
N GLY A 105 -7.61 1.86 12.97
CA GLY A 105 -8.74 2.54 12.32
C GLY A 105 -8.62 2.71 10.79
N LEU A 106 -7.45 2.36 10.22
CA LEU A 106 -7.17 2.31 8.78
C LEU A 106 -7.58 0.97 8.16
N HIS A 107 -7.65 -0.08 8.98
CA HIS A 107 -8.02 -1.43 8.61
C HIS A 107 -8.98 -1.99 9.67
N ASP A 108 -9.90 -2.84 9.24
CA ASP A 108 -10.86 -3.58 10.06
C ASP A 108 -11.13 -4.88 9.31
N ILE A 109 -11.11 -6.00 10.03
CA ILE A 109 -11.12 -7.34 9.43
C ILE A 109 -12.51 -7.76 8.93
N ASP A 110 -13.58 -7.16 9.45
CA ASP A 110 -14.93 -7.33 8.93
C ASP A 110 -15.07 -6.63 7.56
N PHE A 111 -14.29 -5.58 7.25
CA PHE A 111 -14.25 -5.01 5.90
C PHE A 111 -13.69 -5.98 4.85
N LEU A 112 -12.80 -6.91 5.22
CA LEU A 112 -12.31 -7.93 4.27
C LEU A 112 -13.47 -8.77 3.73
N HIS A 113 -14.55 -8.94 4.48
CA HIS A 113 -15.73 -9.71 4.07
C HIS A 113 -16.50 -9.13 2.87
N TYR A 114 -16.22 -7.88 2.47
CA TYR A 114 -16.88 -7.19 1.35
C TYR A 114 -15.96 -6.93 0.16
N ILE A 115 -14.66 -7.23 0.26
CA ILE A 115 -13.65 -6.89 -0.75
C ILE A 115 -13.54 -7.99 -1.82
N GLN A 116 -13.77 -7.62 -3.08
CA GLN A 116 -13.60 -8.52 -4.24
C GLN A 116 -12.18 -8.55 -4.82
N ARG A 117 -11.31 -7.60 -4.41
CA ARG A 117 -9.93 -7.45 -4.90
C ARG A 117 -9.00 -6.91 -3.82
N LEU A 118 -8.46 -7.83 -3.03
CA LEU A 118 -7.46 -7.52 -2.02
C LEU A 118 -6.04 -7.66 -2.62
N HIS A 119 -5.26 -6.59 -2.49
CA HIS A 119 -3.82 -6.54 -2.80
C HIS A 119 -3.05 -6.49 -1.48
N VAL A 120 -2.14 -7.44 -1.30
CA VAL A 120 -1.27 -7.48 -0.10
C VAL A 120 0.15 -7.05 -0.48
N GLU A 121 0.67 -6.02 0.20
CA GLU A 121 2.07 -5.58 0.07
C GLU A 121 2.97 -6.27 1.11
N TYR A 122 3.54 -7.40 0.70
CA TYR A 122 4.46 -8.23 1.48
C TYR A 122 5.89 -7.65 1.56
N GLY A 123 6.02 -6.34 1.82
CA GLY A 123 7.29 -5.61 1.74
C GLY A 123 8.30 -5.92 2.84
N LEU A 124 7.82 -6.31 4.03
CA LEU A 124 8.62 -6.40 5.27
C LEU A 124 8.61 -7.78 5.93
N MET A 125 7.94 -8.78 5.35
CA MET A 125 7.76 -10.09 5.98
C MET A 125 9.10 -10.75 6.34
N SER A 126 9.26 -11.10 7.61
CA SER A 126 10.30 -12.06 7.99
C SER A 126 9.88 -13.45 7.50
N GLY A 127 10.81 -14.24 6.96
CA GLY A 127 10.51 -15.62 6.56
C GLY A 127 10.31 -16.58 7.73
N GLU A 128 10.45 -16.09 8.96
CA GLU A 128 10.62 -16.88 10.18
C GLU A 128 9.38 -16.82 11.10
N THR A 129 8.52 -15.80 10.95
CA THR A 129 7.32 -15.58 11.77
C THR A 129 6.08 -16.36 11.30
N TRP A 130 5.95 -16.72 10.02
CA TRP A 130 4.75 -17.37 9.50
C TRP A 130 4.79 -18.90 9.55
N THR A 131 3.93 -19.47 10.39
CA THR A 131 3.55 -20.89 10.34
C THR A 131 2.56 -21.16 9.20
N ASP A 132 2.31 -22.44 8.89
CA ASP A 132 1.23 -22.81 7.96
C ASP A 132 -0.15 -22.36 8.48
N GLU A 133 -0.34 -22.27 9.80
CA GLU A 133 -1.61 -21.82 10.36
C GLU A 133 -1.83 -20.32 10.24
N ASN A 134 -0.79 -19.48 10.32
CA ASN A 134 -0.94 -18.05 10.03
C ASN A 134 -1.52 -17.84 8.62
N PHE A 135 -1.09 -18.64 7.63
CA PHE A 135 -1.68 -18.64 6.30
C PHE A 135 -3.12 -19.18 6.27
N ARG A 136 -3.46 -20.25 6.99
CA ARG A 136 -4.85 -20.73 7.04
C ARG A 136 -5.78 -19.72 7.72
N ASN A 137 -5.37 -19.10 8.82
CA ASN A 137 -6.14 -18.08 9.52
C ASN A 137 -6.30 -16.80 8.69
N PHE A 138 -5.27 -16.37 7.97
CA PHE A 138 -5.40 -15.35 6.92
C PHE A 138 -6.48 -15.73 5.89
N TRP A 139 -6.41 -16.95 5.35
CA TRP A 139 -7.37 -17.42 4.34
C TRP A 139 -8.79 -17.66 4.86
N ARG A 140 -8.98 -17.99 6.14
CA ARG A 140 -10.29 -18.06 6.80
C ARG A 140 -10.97 -16.70 6.91
N ARG A 141 -10.19 -15.60 6.89
CA ARG A 141 -10.65 -14.21 7.10
C ARG A 141 -10.68 -13.37 5.81
N VAL A 142 -10.19 -13.91 4.68
CA VAL A 142 -10.24 -13.28 3.36
C VAL A 142 -11.17 -14.07 2.42
N PRO A 143 -12.34 -13.52 2.03
CA PRO A 143 -13.23 -14.17 1.09
C PRO A 143 -12.76 -14.04 -0.37
N HIS A 144 -13.66 -14.43 -1.27
CA HIS A 144 -13.42 -14.70 -2.68
C HIS A 144 -12.60 -13.62 -3.44
N HIS A 145 -11.44 -14.07 -3.94
CA HIS A 145 -10.54 -13.45 -4.94
C HIS A 145 -9.42 -12.52 -4.39
N LEU A 146 -8.19 -13.05 -4.31
CA LEU A 146 -6.97 -12.33 -3.92
C LEU A 146 -6.06 -12.03 -5.12
N VAL A 147 -5.44 -10.85 -5.15
CA VAL A 147 -4.35 -10.56 -6.09
C VAL A 147 -3.11 -10.10 -5.33
N GLY A 148 -2.38 -11.07 -4.78
CA GLY A 148 -1.06 -10.86 -4.17
C GLY A 148 -0.05 -10.22 -5.15
N SER A 149 0.70 -9.23 -4.68
CA SER A 149 1.75 -8.61 -5.50
C SER A 149 2.84 -8.05 -4.62
N SER A 150 3.91 -8.83 -4.46
CA SER A 150 5.09 -8.42 -3.71
C SER A 150 6.07 -7.65 -4.60
N THR A 151 6.49 -6.50 -4.07
CA THR A 151 7.58 -5.67 -4.55
C THR A 151 8.94 -6.07 -3.94
N ALA A 152 8.95 -7.00 -2.97
CA ALA A 152 10.14 -7.37 -2.20
C ALA A 152 11.08 -8.29 -2.99
N SER A 153 12.29 -7.80 -3.27
CA SER A 153 13.35 -8.52 -3.98
C SER A 153 14.23 -9.41 -3.07
N TRP A 154 13.73 -9.74 -1.87
CA TRP A 154 14.48 -10.37 -0.78
C TRP A 154 13.75 -11.53 -0.08
N SER A 155 12.41 -11.50 0.07
CA SER A 155 11.67 -12.54 0.78
C SER A 155 11.80 -13.91 0.08
N PRO A 156 11.88 -15.03 0.81
CA PRO A 156 12.02 -16.35 0.20
C PRO A 156 10.87 -16.67 -0.77
N PRO A 157 11.14 -17.20 -1.99
CA PRO A 157 10.09 -17.68 -2.90
C PRO A 157 9.18 -18.76 -2.29
N GLU A 158 9.64 -19.40 -1.20
CA GLU A 158 8.91 -20.40 -0.45
C GLU A 158 7.73 -19.82 0.34
N LEU A 159 7.85 -18.60 0.87
CA LEU A 159 6.76 -17.97 1.62
C LEU A 159 5.57 -17.69 0.69
N TYR A 160 5.82 -17.07 -0.47
CA TYR A 160 4.78 -16.84 -1.48
C TYR A 160 4.20 -18.15 -2.04
N ARG A 161 4.98 -19.24 -2.02
CA ARG A 161 4.49 -20.58 -2.38
C ARG A 161 3.54 -21.12 -1.32
N ARG A 162 3.89 -21.03 -0.03
CA ARG A 162 3.02 -21.39 1.12
C ARG A 162 1.69 -20.64 1.10
N VAL A 163 1.73 -19.30 0.94
CA VAL A 163 0.51 -18.47 0.75
C VAL A 163 -0.40 -19.08 -0.32
N CYS A 164 0.14 -19.40 -1.50
CA CYS A 164 -0.64 -19.95 -2.62
C CYS A 164 -1.06 -21.42 -2.43
N GLN A 165 -0.26 -22.23 -1.73
CA GLN A 165 -0.51 -23.65 -1.48
C GLN A 165 -1.61 -23.87 -0.44
N LEU A 166 -1.75 -22.97 0.53
CA LEU A 166 -2.76 -23.06 1.59
C LEU A 166 -4.06 -22.32 1.24
N CYS A 167 -4.09 -21.63 0.10
CA CYS A 167 -5.26 -20.91 -0.37
C CYS A 167 -6.49 -21.85 -0.60
N PRO A 168 -7.71 -21.41 -0.27
CA PRO A 168 -8.95 -22.05 -0.67
C PRO A 168 -9.09 -22.20 -2.20
N PRO A 169 -9.67 -23.29 -2.70
CA PRO A 169 -9.69 -23.61 -4.14
C PRO A 169 -10.61 -22.70 -4.98
N ASP A 170 -11.54 -22.00 -4.35
CA ASP A 170 -12.45 -21.00 -4.94
C ASP A 170 -11.80 -19.61 -5.07
N ILE A 171 -10.73 -19.35 -4.32
CA ILE A 171 -9.96 -18.11 -4.39
C ILE A 171 -8.88 -18.23 -5.46
N ASN A 172 -9.02 -17.45 -6.54
CA ASN A 172 -7.90 -17.25 -7.46
C ASN A 172 -6.81 -16.45 -6.73
N VAL A 173 -5.53 -16.86 -6.87
CA VAL A 173 -4.38 -16.12 -6.33
C VAL A 173 -3.39 -15.82 -7.44
N PHE A 174 -3.09 -14.54 -7.59
CA PHE A 174 -1.94 -14.09 -8.38
C PHE A 174 -0.79 -13.79 -7.43
N VAL A 175 0.43 -14.03 -7.88
CA VAL A 175 1.63 -13.46 -7.25
C VAL A 175 2.40 -12.69 -8.32
N SER A 176 2.51 -11.39 -8.12
CA SER A 176 3.56 -10.60 -8.75
C SER A 176 4.82 -10.64 -7.88
N ILE A 177 5.99 -10.87 -8.50
CA ILE A 177 7.30 -10.80 -7.85
C ILE A 177 8.19 -9.84 -8.66
N LEU A 178 8.71 -8.80 -8.01
CA LEU A 178 9.69 -7.90 -8.61
C LEU A 178 11.11 -8.48 -8.45
N ARG A 179 11.73 -8.86 -9.56
CA ARG A 179 13.09 -9.43 -9.58
C ARG A 179 14.16 -8.35 -9.44
N ARG A 180 15.38 -8.73 -9.04
CA ARG A 180 16.54 -7.83 -8.89
C ARG A 180 16.97 -7.11 -10.18
N ASP A 181 16.58 -7.62 -11.35
CA ASP A 181 16.77 -7.00 -12.67
C ASP A 181 15.63 -6.03 -13.06
N GLY A 182 14.79 -5.65 -12.08
CA GLY A 182 13.64 -4.75 -12.27
C GLY A 182 12.43 -5.39 -12.96
N ARG A 183 12.50 -6.67 -13.34
CA ARG A 183 11.42 -7.34 -14.07
C ARG A 183 10.32 -7.82 -13.13
N LEU A 184 9.10 -7.34 -13.33
CA LEU A 184 7.92 -7.85 -12.64
C LEU A 184 7.45 -9.16 -13.30
N LYS A 185 7.62 -10.31 -12.63
CA LYS A 185 7.00 -11.57 -13.07
C LYS A 185 5.65 -11.73 -12.35
N ARG A 186 4.55 -11.67 -13.11
CA ARG A 186 3.24 -12.16 -12.62
C ARG A 186 3.11 -13.66 -12.91
N THR A 187 2.61 -14.40 -11.93
CA THR A 187 2.26 -15.83 -12.07
C THR A 187 0.90 -16.03 -11.43
N LEU A 188 -0.06 -16.60 -12.17
CA LEU A 188 -1.29 -17.14 -11.61
C LEU A 188 -0.95 -18.47 -10.93
N TRP A 189 -1.31 -18.62 -9.66
CA TRP A 189 -1.21 -19.88 -8.94
C TRP A 189 -2.62 -20.44 -8.70
N ARG A 190 -2.75 -21.76 -8.81
CA ARG A 190 -3.95 -22.53 -8.44
C ARG A 190 -3.50 -23.76 -7.67
N ARG A 191 -4.18 -24.08 -6.58
CA ARG A 191 -3.82 -25.17 -5.67
C ARG A 191 -4.05 -26.54 -6.31
N VAL A 192 -3.21 -27.49 -5.94
CA VAL A 192 -3.45 -28.93 -6.03
C VAL A 192 -3.37 -29.47 -4.59
N THR A 193 -4.29 -30.34 -4.19
CA THR A 193 -4.72 -30.50 -2.79
C THR A 193 -3.90 -31.50 -1.97
N ILE A 194 -3.43 -31.06 -0.78
CA ILE A 194 -2.90 -31.82 0.38
C ILE A 194 -3.30 -31.03 1.68
N GLN A 195 -3.31 -31.66 2.88
CA GLN A 195 -4.11 -31.30 4.08
C GLN A 195 -3.51 -31.93 5.40
N GLU A 196 -3.69 -31.47 6.66
CA GLU A 196 -4.17 -30.17 7.21
C GLU A 196 -3.02 -29.36 7.90
N ASP A 197 -2.89 -28.96 9.21
CA ASP A 197 -3.58 -29.07 10.53
C ASP A 197 -3.25 -27.82 11.46
N ASP A 198 -3.99 -27.53 12.55
CA ASP A 198 -4.21 -26.17 13.19
C ASP A 198 -3.40 -25.70 14.45
N ASN A 199 -3.27 -24.35 14.69
CA ASN A 199 -3.51 -23.55 15.96
C ASN A 199 -2.95 -22.07 16.06
N GLU A 200 -3.59 -21.24 16.92
CA GLU A 200 -3.75 -19.75 16.88
C GLU A 200 -2.87 -18.84 17.81
N THR A 201 -2.77 -17.50 17.54
CA THR A 201 -2.24 -16.43 18.45
C THR A 201 -2.79 -14.99 18.18
N GLN A 202 -2.33 -13.95 18.93
CA GLN A 202 -2.97 -12.62 19.16
C GLN A 202 -1.99 -11.39 19.12
N GLU A 203 -2.51 -10.14 19.21
CA GLU A 203 -1.93 -8.86 18.69
C GLU A 203 -1.74 -7.69 19.72
N LEU A 204 -1.16 -6.53 19.29
CA LEU A 204 -0.50 -5.51 20.15
C LEU A 204 -0.46 -4.05 19.59
N ASP A 205 -0.21 -3.03 20.44
CA ASP A 205 -0.04 -1.59 20.04
C ASP A 205 1.08 -0.83 20.84
N GLU A 206 0.95 0.51 20.98
CA GLU A 206 1.94 1.59 21.22
C GLU A 206 3.15 1.64 20.24
N LEU A 207 3.42 0.53 19.53
CA LEU A 207 4.17 0.48 18.28
C LEU A 207 3.64 1.45 17.20
N GLY A 208 2.34 1.76 17.23
CA GLY A 208 1.63 2.53 16.18
C GLY A 208 2.28 3.86 15.79
N ALA A 209 2.87 4.61 16.73
CA ALA A 209 3.50 5.91 16.41
C ALA A 209 4.77 5.77 15.55
N CYS A 210 5.61 4.80 15.87
CA CYS A 210 6.85 4.53 15.12
C CYS A 210 6.54 3.83 13.79
N GLN A 211 5.60 2.88 13.81
CA GLN A 211 5.08 2.19 12.63
C GLN A 211 4.44 3.18 11.64
N TYR A 212 3.63 4.13 12.10
CA TYR A 212 3.09 5.22 11.28
C TYR A 212 4.20 6.08 10.66
N LEU A 213 5.22 6.47 11.43
CA LEU A 213 6.35 7.26 10.94
C LEU A 213 7.17 6.53 9.86
N TRP A 214 7.34 5.21 9.97
CA TRP A 214 7.95 4.39 8.92
C TRP A 214 7.00 4.21 7.72
N SER A 215 5.72 3.94 7.93
CA SER A 215 4.71 3.79 6.87
C SER A 215 4.59 5.05 6.01
N GLN A 216 4.58 6.25 6.61
CA GLN A 216 4.63 7.52 5.86
C GLN A 216 5.92 7.66 5.04
N SER A 217 7.08 7.24 5.59
CA SER A 217 8.36 7.23 4.88
C SER A 217 8.34 6.31 3.64
N TRP A 218 7.75 5.13 3.80
CA TRP A 218 7.52 4.17 2.71
C TRP A 218 6.54 4.71 1.67
N ALA A 219 5.41 5.31 2.07
CA ALA A 219 4.42 5.89 1.16
C ALA A 219 5.02 7.03 0.32
N ILE A 220 5.86 7.89 0.92
CA ILE A 220 6.62 8.93 0.22
C ILE A 220 7.63 8.33 -0.75
N THR A 221 8.34 7.29 -0.32
CA THR A 221 9.30 6.55 -1.15
C THR A 221 8.62 5.88 -2.35
N HIS A 222 7.43 5.30 -2.16
CA HIS A 222 6.65 4.69 -3.22
C HIS A 222 6.05 5.72 -4.18
N GLN A 223 5.55 6.85 -3.69
CA GLN A 223 5.15 7.97 -4.56
C GLN A 223 6.32 8.52 -5.38
N LYS A 224 7.52 8.66 -4.81
CA LYS A 224 8.73 9.04 -5.58
C LYS A 224 9.05 8.01 -6.67
N LYS A 225 9.06 6.71 -6.35
CA LYS A 225 9.32 5.63 -7.31
C LYS A 225 8.28 5.62 -8.44
N ALA A 226 7.00 5.76 -8.12
CA ALA A 226 5.92 5.71 -9.10
C ALA A 226 5.92 6.95 -10.02
N LEU A 227 6.11 8.15 -9.47
CA LEU A 227 6.26 9.38 -10.25
C LEU A 227 7.47 9.30 -11.20
N ARG A 228 8.59 8.72 -10.75
CA ARG A 228 9.78 8.43 -11.58
C ARG A 228 9.47 7.48 -12.76
N VAL A 229 8.67 6.43 -12.53
CA VAL A 229 8.27 5.50 -13.61
C VAL A 229 7.32 6.17 -14.61
N LEU A 230 6.33 6.95 -14.15
CA LEU A 230 5.47 7.73 -15.05
C LEU A 230 6.27 8.76 -15.85
N ARG A 231 7.29 9.37 -15.24
CA ARG A 231 8.20 10.33 -15.89
C ARG A 231 8.97 9.65 -17.03
N PHE A 232 9.50 8.44 -16.83
CA PHE A 232 10.11 7.66 -17.93
C PHE A 232 9.13 7.36 -19.07
N ALA A 233 7.89 6.95 -18.73
CA ALA A 233 6.85 6.70 -19.72
C ALA A 233 6.48 7.97 -20.51
N ALA A 234 6.51 9.16 -19.90
CA ALA A 234 6.26 10.43 -20.59
C ALA A 234 7.36 10.81 -21.59
N ILE A 235 8.64 10.54 -21.25
CA ILE A 235 9.78 10.71 -22.15
C ILE A 235 9.62 9.80 -23.38
N GLU A 236 9.37 8.51 -23.13
CA GLU A 236 9.22 7.50 -24.18
C GLU A 236 8.01 7.75 -25.08
N ARG A 237 6.88 8.17 -24.47
CA ARG A 237 5.68 8.58 -25.19
C ARG A 237 5.92 9.82 -26.06
N TYR A 238 6.72 10.79 -25.62
CA TYR A 238 7.00 11.99 -26.42
C TYR A 238 7.70 11.66 -27.75
N HIS A 239 8.69 10.75 -27.74
CA HIS A 239 9.45 10.37 -28.93
C HIS A 239 8.72 9.36 -29.81
N PHE A 240 7.98 8.40 -29.25
CA PHE A 240 7.33 7.37 -30.06
C PHE A 240 5.86 7.64 -30.41
N TYR A 241 5.07 8.32 -29.57
CA TYR A 241 3.64 8.50 -29.85
C TYR A 241 3.42 9.41 -31.06
N ARG A 242 2.94 8.81 -32.16
CA ARG A 242 2.73 9.41 -33.50
C ARG A 242 4.00 9.83 -34.25
N ARG A 243 5.10 10.14 -33.56
CA ARG A 243 6.36 10.58 -34.19
C ARG A 243 7.26 9.42 -34.64
N HIS A 244 7.39 8.38 -33.82
CA HIS A 244 8.31 7.25 -34.04
C HIS A 244 9.79 7.68 -34.18
N GLU A 245 10.19 8.71 -33.43
CA GLU A 245 11.56 9.24 -33.41
C GLU A 245 12.45 8.36 -32.50
N ALA A 246 13.55 7.83 -33.05
CA ALA A 246 14.57 7.14 -32.25
C ALA A 246 15.40 8.15 -31.44
N PHE A 247 15.71 7.84 -30.18
CA PHE A 247 16.40 8.77 -29.28
C PHE A 247 17.47 8.11 -28.41
N GLY A 248 18.47 8.90 -28.03
CA GLY A 248 19.52 8.52 -27.09
C GLY A 248 19.14 8.78 -25.63
N CYS A 249 19.73 8.02 -24.71
CA CYS A 249 19.51 8.19 -23.28
C CYS A 249 19.98 9.59 -22.81
N PRO A 250 19.15 10.35 -22.07
CA PRO A 250 19.52 11.70 -21.63
C PRO A 250 20.54 11.74 -20.48
N ALA A 251 20.88 10.60 -19.90
CA ALA A 251 21.84 10.53 -18.80
C ALA A 251 23.27 10.81 -19.29
N PRO A 252 24.04 11.70 -18.63
CA PRO A 252 25.43 11.91 -18.98
C PRO A 252 26.22 10.61 -18.84
N ASN A 253 27.05 10.31 -19.85
CA ASN A 253 27.81 9.06 -19.99
C ASN A 253 26.96 7.80 -20.28
N CYS A 254 25.75 7.94 -20.83
CA CYS A 254 24.97 6.80 -21.31
C CYS A 254 24.71 6.85 -22.83
N GLU A 255 25.43 6.02 -23.57
CA GLU A 255 25.37 5.94 -25.05
C GLU A 255 24.24 5.02 -25.56
N ALA A 256 23.28 4.64 -24.71
CA ALA A 256 22.17 3.77 -25.12
C ALA A 256 21.18 4.51 -26.02
N TRP A 257 20.78 3.88 -27.12
CA TRP A 257 19.76 4.37 -28.07
C TRP A 257 18.55 3.44 -28.08
N PHE A 258 17.39 4.01 -28.42
CA PHE A 258 16.09 3.33 -28.41
C PHE A 258 15.38 3.59 -29.73
N GLU A 259 14.98 2.51 -30.41
CA GLU A 259 14.27 2.56 -31.69
C GLU A 259 12.78 2.26 -31.52
N ARG A 260 12.37 1.68 -30.38
CA ARG A 260 11.01 1.14 -30.18
C ARG A 260 10.46 1.48 -28.79
N PRO A 261 9.12 1.62 -28.66
CA PRO A 261 8.48 1.74 -27.36
C PRO A 261 8.88 0.63 -26.38
N GLU A 262 8.97 1.02 -25.11
CA GLU A 262 9.34 0.24 -23.93
C GLU A 262 10.85 -0.07 -23.79
N GLU A 263 11.68 0.23 -24.79
CA GLU A 263 13.13 0.03 -24.72
C GLU A 263 13.81 0.99 -23.74
N TYR A 264 13.42 2.27 -23.71
CA TYR A 264 13.96 3.27 -22.77
C TYR A 264 13.50 2.97 -21.33
N THR A 265 12.20 2.78 -21.10
CA THR A 265 11.68 2.47 -19.76
C THR A 265 12.28 1.15 -19.22
N THR A 266 12.47 0.14 -20.07
CA THR A 266 13.13 -1.11 -19.67
C THR A 266 14.62 -0.87 -19.35
N HIS A 267 15.33 -0.07 -20.14
CA HIS A 267 16.73 0.29 -19.89
C HIS A 267 16.90 0.95 -18.52
N VAL A 268 16.25 2.08 -18.25
CA VAL A 268 16.43 2.87 -17.02
C VAL A 268 15.98 2.15 -15.73
N ILE A 269 15.08 1.17 -15.84
CA ILE A 269 14.70 0.29 -14.74
C ILE A 269 15.78 -0.79 -14.52
N SER A 270 16.30 -1.39 -15.59
CA SER A 270 17.24 -2.52 -15.51
C SER A 270 18.69 -2.13 -15.17
N THR A 271 19.16 -0.93 -15.54
CA THR A 271 20.51 -0.47 -15.18
C THR A 271 20.68 -0.15 -13.69
N ALA A 272 19.56 0.06 -12.98
CA ALA A 272 19.49 0.53 -11.59
C ALA A 272 20.27 1.82 -11.28
N ALA A 273 20.82 2.50 -12.31
CA ALA A 273 21.66 3.66 -12.11
C ALA A 273 20.81 4.86 -11.68
N ARG A 274 21.30 5.58 -10.66
CA ARG A 274 20.46 6.43 -9.83
C ARG A 274 20.04 7.76 -10.47
N HIS A 275 20.50 8.05 -11.69
CA HIS A 275 20.54 9.41 -12.27
C HIS A 275 20.04 9.52 -13.72
N HIS A 276 19.34 8.50 -14.27
CA HIS A 276 18.81 8.55 -15.65
C HIS A 276 17.66 9.56 -15.87
N ASP A 277 17.03 10.01 -14.79
CA ASP A 277 15.96 11.00 -14.74
C ASP A 277 16.41 12.38 -14.29
N ASP A 278 17.42 12.47 -13.40
CA ASP A 278 17.82 13.72 -12.72
C ASP A 278 18.27 14.85 -13.67
N SER A 279 18.75 14.50 -14.86
CA SER A 279 19.31 15.44 -15.84
C SER A 279 18.35 15.85 -16.96
N TYR A 280 17.21 15.15 -17.12
CA TYR A 280 16.32 15.40 -18.26
C TYR A 280 15.30 16.51 -17.96
N VAL A 281 15.19 17.49 -18.84
CA VAL A 281 14.05 18.41 -18.85
C VAL A 281 12.93 17.74 -19.63
N LEU A 282 11.79 17.47 -18.97
CA LEU A 282 10.61 16.93 -19.65
C LEU A 282 10.18 17.88 -20.78
N PRO A 283 9.79 17.38 -21.96
CA PRO A 283 9.21 18.21 -23.00
C PRO A 283 7.79 18.64 -22.64
N GLU A 284 7.36 19.80 -23.13
CA GLU A 284 5.95 20.20 -23.05
C GLU A 284 5.06 19.23 -23.86
N PRO A 285 3.82 18.93 -23.40
CA PRO A 285 3.10 19.56 -22.28
C PRO A 285 3.42 18.96 -20.89
N TYR A 286 4.33 17.99 -20.80
CA TYR A 286 4.48 17.16 -19.60
C TYR A 286 5.14 17.88 -18.41
N GLN A 287 5.82 19.02 -18.60
CA GLN A 287 6.41 19.76 -17.47
C GLN A 287 5.33 20.15 -16.45
N SER A 288 4.24 20.76 -16.93
CA SER A 288 3.11 21.18 -16.09
C SER A 288 2.45 20.01 -15.34
N LEU A 289 2.27 18.88 -16.02
CA LEU A 289 1.65 17.66 -15.47
C LEU A 289 2.45 17.07 -14.29
N PHE A 290 3.78 17.07 -14.39
CA PHE A 290 4.64 16.51 -13.34
C PHE A 290 4.95 17.52 -12.22
N ALA A 291 4.97 18.83 -12.51
CA ALA A 291 5.24 19.87 -11.51
C ALA A 291 4.26 19.82 -10.31
N ASP A 292 2.97 19.59 -10.53
CA ASP A 292 1.99 19.43 -9.45
C ASP A 292 2.24 18.16 -8.61
N GLY A 293 2.65 17.06 -9.26
CA GLY A 293 3.02 15.81 -8.58
C GLY A 293 4.29 15.94 -7.74
N GLU A 294 5.33 16.58 -8.29
CA GLU A 294 6.60 16.85 -7.60
C GLU A 294 6.39 17.80 -6.41
N LYS A 295 5.57 18.85 -6.58
CA LYS A 295 5.15 19.78 -5.52
C LYS A 295 4.38 19.09 -4.40
N ARG A 296 3.39 18.24 -4.73
CA ARG A 296 2.66 17.41 -3.76
C ARG A 296 3.59 16.46 -3.00
N LEU A 297 4.57 15.88 -3.68
CA LEU A 297 5.54 14.97 -3.09
C LEU A 297 6.50 15.70 -2.12
N GLU A 298 6.97 16.91 -2.45
CA GLU A 298 7.77 17.71 -1.51
C GLU A 298 6.95 18.19 -0.31
N GLN A 299 5.68 18.55 -0.49
CA GLN A 299 4.75 18.85 0.62
C GLN A 299 4.46 17.64 1.54
N LEU A 300 4.68 16.41 1.06
CA LEU A 300 4.61 15.21 1.90
C LEU A 300 5.95 14.97 2.61
N LYS A 301 7.09 15.08 1.93
CA LYS A 301 8.42 15.04 2.56
C LYS A 301 8.56 16.09 3.66
N GLN A 302 8.08 17.30 3.45
CA GLN A 302 8.21 18.39 4.42
C GLN A 302 7.45 18.09 5.72
N ARG A 303 6.17 17.69 5.62
CA ARG A 303 5.40 17.25 6.79
C ARG A 303 5.98 16.02 7.47
N HIS A 304 6.54 15.09 6.70
CA HIS A 304 7.21 13.92 7.28
C HIS A 304 8.48 14.32 8.03
N ARG A 305 9.31 15.25 7.51
CA ARG A 305 10.43 15.86 8.24
C ARG A 305 9.96 16.53 9.54
N GLU A 306 8.90 17.33 9.48
CA GLU A 306 8.36 18.09 10.63
C GLU A 306 7.89 17.20 11.79
N ILE A 307 7.40 15.98 11.51
CA ILE A 307 7.01 15.01 12.55
C ILE A 307 8.18 14.09 12.95
N MET A 308 9.02 13.69 11.99
CA MET A 308 10.15 12.78 12.21
C MET A 308 11.34 13.45 12.93
N GLU A 309 11.59 14.74 12.73
CA GLU A 309 12.73 15.44 13.36
C GLU A 309 12.62 15.52 14.90
N PRO A 310 11.46 15.88 15.50
CA PRO A 310 11.25 15.74 16.94
C PRO A 310 11.46 14.32 17.46
N PHE A 311 10.94 13.31 16.75
CA PHE A 311 11.08 11.90 17.12
C PHE A 311 12.55 11.45 17.11
N LEU A 312 13.29 11.72 16.02
CA LEU A 312 14.72 11.41 15.91
C LEU A 312 15.58 12.19 16.92
N LYS A 313 15.13 13.36 17.36
CA LYS A 313 15.80 14.15 18.40
C LYS A 313 15.62 13.53 19.80
N TRP A 314 14.42 13.03 20.13
CA TRP A 314 14.17 12.28 21.37
C TRP A 314 14.89 10.92 21.36
N TRP A 315 14.74 10.16 20.27
CA TRP A 315 15.36 8.84 20.09
C TRP A 315 16.91 8.85 20.10
N GLY A 316 17.52 10.02 19.98
CA GLY A 316 18.96 10.20 20.13
C GLY A 316 19.81 9.59 18.99
N LYS A 317 21.13 9.59 19.20
CA LYS A 317 22.09 9.05 18.22
C LYS A 317 22.35 7.58 18.51
N PHE A 318 22.69 6.81 17.49
CA PHE A 318 23.07 5.41 17.67
C PHE A 318 24.22 5.29 18.69
N GLY A 319 23.99 4.51 19.76
CA GLY A 319 24.95 4.31 20.85
C GLY A 319 25.05 5.40 21.91
N SER A 320 24.27 6.50 21.81
CA SER A 320 24.29 7.58 22.81
C SER A 320 23.46 7.25 24.07
N GLU A 321 23.72 7.94 25.19
CA GLU A 321 22.96 7.69 26.43
C GLU A 321 21.50 8.14 26.33
N GLU A 322 21.23 9.22 25.59
CA GLU A 322 19.86 9.69 25.29
C GLU A 322 19.05 8.58 24.59
N ARG A 323 19.67 7.88 23.65
CA ARG A 323 19.04 6.73 22.98
C ARG A 323 18.79 5.56 23.94
N LYS A 324 19.72 5.28 24.87
CA LYS A 324 19.53 4.23 25.89
C LYS A 324 18.47 4.60 26.93
N VAL A 325 18.15 5.88 27.07
CA VAL A 325 17.00 6.35 27.86
C VAL A 325 15.72 6.17 27.04
N ALA A 326 15.65 6.69 25.81
CA ALA A 326 14.48 6.52 24.94
C ALA A 326 14.13 5.03 24.67
N GLU A 327 15.12 4.16 24.47
CA GLU A 327 14.91 2.70 24.32
C GLU A 327 14.39 2.05 25.61
N LYS A 328 14.65 2.62 26.80
CA LYS A 328 14.07 2.15 28.07
C LYS A 328 12.69 2.73 28.35
N GLU A 329 12.46 4.00 28.01
CA GLU A 329 11.14 4.64 28.08
C GLU A 329 10.16 3.86 27.21
N PHE A 330 10.52 3.61 25.95
CA PHE A 330 9.72 2.84 24.99
C PHE A 330 9.48 1.37 25.41
N LEU A 331 10.47 0.69 26.00
CA LEU A 331 10.27 -0.66 26.53
C LEU A 331 9.39 -0.67 27.79
N HIS A 332 9.51 0.36 28.65
CA HIS A 332 8.66 0.50 29.83
C HIS A 332 7.20 0.81 29.44
N GLU A 333 6.98 1.64 28.42
CA GLU A 333 5.66 1.91 27.83
C GLU A 333 5.03 0.59 27.33
N LEU A 334 5.74 -0.17 26.49
CA LEU A 334 5.31 -1.50 26.04
C LEU A 334 5.04 -2.50 27.18
N GLU A 335 5.87 -2.53 28.24
CA GLU A 335 5.65 -3.41 29.40
C GLU A 335 4.39 -3.07 30.20
N HIS A 336 3.83 -1.86 30.06
CA HIS A 336 2.67 -1.37 30.82
C HIS A 336 1.41 -1.11 29.98
N ASP A 337 1.48 -1.20 28.65
CA ASP A 337 0.31 -1.17 27.76
C ASP A 337 -0.70 -2.26 28.21
N PRO A 338 -1.96 -1.89 28.55
CA PRO A 338 -3.01 -2.85 28.89
C PRO A 338 -3.29 -3.90 27.81
N LEU A 339 -2.94 -3.66 26.55
CA LEU A 339 -3.03 -4.64 25.47
C LEU A 339 -1.86 -5.65 25.52
N HIS A 340 -0.63 -5.21 25.84
CA HIS A 340 0.52 -6.09 26.08
C HIS A 340 0.29 -7.03 27.27
N VAL A 341 -0.14 -6.47 28.41
CA VAL A 341 -0.27 -7.19 29.68
C VAL A 341 -1.39 -8.26 29.66
N GLN A 342 -2.34 -8.17 28.71
CA GLN A 342 -3.36 -9.21 28.50
C GLN A 342 -2.81 -10.48 27.82
N GLY A 343 -1.60 -10.43 27.26
CA GLY A 343 -0.81 -11.61 26.88
C GLY A 343 -0.35 -12.39 28.12
N GLY A 344 -1.26 -13.19 28.71
CA GLY A 344 -1.04 -13.89 29.97
C GLY A 344 0.26 -14.71 30.01
N PRO A 345 0.94 -14.80 31.16
CA PRO A 345 2.32 -15.30 31.24
C PRO A 345 2.44 -16.73 30.73
N PHE A 346 3.23 -16.92 29.66
CA PHE A 346 3.54 -18.23 29.07
C PHE A 346 3.99 -19.23 30.14
N SER A 347 3.07 -20.10 30.55
CA SER A 347 3.33 -21.10 31.60
C SER A 347 4.35 -22.10 31.07
N LYS A 348 5.58 -22.05 31.59
CA LYS A 348 6.65 -23.01 31.28
C LYS A 348 6.25 -24.41 31.74
N GLN A 349 5.56 -25.14 30.88
CA GLN A 349 5.35 -26.58 31.03
C GLN A 349 6.72 -27.28 31.04
N ARG A 350 6.82 -28.33 31.85
CA ARG A 350 8.02 -29.15 32.07
C ARG A 350 7.86 -30.52 31.43
#